data_AF-A0A836W5B2-F1
#
_entry.id   AF-A0A836W5B2-F1
#
_cell.length_a   1.000
_cell.length_b   1.000
_cell.length_c   1.000
_cell.angle_alpha   90.00
_cell.angle_beta   90.00
_cell.angle_gamma   90.00
#
_symmetry.space_group_name_H-M   'P 1'
#
loop_
_entity.id
_entity.type
_entity.pdbx_description
1 polymer ?
#
loop_
_entity_poly.entity_id
_entity_poly.type
_entity_poly.pdbx_seq_one_letter_code
_entity_poly.pdbx_strand_id
1 'polypeptide(L)' 'MPRRTTVILEDDVYEKLVEESVRRYGTARAISRVLNELLREALRARKELLELIYSEKLVYIDEEEFEETRRELSERLTTR' A
#
# COMPACT_ATOMS: atom_id res chain seq x y z
N MET A 1 -3.81 -6.25 -20.26
CA MET A 1 -5.05 -6.15 -21.05
C MET A 1 -6.25 -6.00 -20.12
N PRO A 2 -7.19 -5.08 -20.38
CA PRO A 2 -8.41 -4.95 -19.58
C PRO A 2 -9.38 -6.10 -19.88
N ARG A 3 -9.95 -6.70 -18.82
CA ARG A 3 -11.04 -7.68 -18.91
C ARG A 3 -12.31 -7.05 -18.36
N ARG A 4 -13.46 -7.35 -18.98
CA ARG A 4 -14.77 -6.90 -18.49
C ARG A 4 -15.24 -7.89 -17.43
N THR A 5 -15.56 -7.36 -16.25
CA THR A 5 -16.08 -8.12 -15.12
C THR A 5 -17.19 -7.28 -14.48
N THR A 6 -18.30 -7.91 -14.12
CA THR A 6 -19.34 -7.29 -13.30
C THR A 6 -18.98 -7.47 -11.84
N VAL A 7 -18.98 -6.38 -11.08
CA VAL A 7 -18.73 -6.38 -9.63
C VAL A 7 -19.96 -5.80 -8.95
N ILE A 8 -20.49 -6.51 -7.96
CA ILE A 8 -21.56 -6.00 -7.09
C ILE A 8 -20.87 -5.27 -5.94
N LEU A 9 -21.27 -4.01 -5.72
CA LEU A 9 -20.73 -3.16 -4.67
C LEU A 9 -21.90 -2.79 -3.74
N GLU A 10 -21.63 -2.79 -2.44
CA GLU A 10 -22.55 -2.21 -1.45
C GLU A 10 -22.66 -0.70 -1.68
N ASP A 11 -23.78 -0.11 -1.28
CA ASP A 11 -24.11 1.30 -1.56
C ASP A 11 -23.01 2.25 -1.05
N ASP A 12 -22.54 2.03 0.17
CA ASP A 12 -21.49 2.84 0.80
C ASP A 12 -20.15 2.76 0.06
N VAL A 13 -19.81 1.58 -0.47
CA VAL A 13 -18.61 1.36 -1.28
C VAL A 13 -18.76 2.01 -2.66
N TYR A 14 -19.93 1.90 -3.27
CA TYR A 14 -20.22 2.53 -4.56
C TYR A 14 -20.14 4.05 -4.48
N GLU A 15 -20.76 4.66 -3.46
CA GLU A 15 -20.73 6.11 -3.25
C GLU A 15 -19.31 6.64 -3.13
N LYS A 16 -18.48 6.01 -2.28
CA LYS A 16 -17.06 6.39 -2.12
C LYS A 16 -16.28 6.28 -3.44
N LEU A 17 -16.54 5.25 -4.23
CA LEU A 17 -15.91 5.09 -5.54
C LEU A 17 -16.33 6.17 -6.55
N VAL A 18 -17.60 6.57 -6.54
CA VAL A 18 -18.13 7.66 -7.36
C VAL A 18 -17.48 8.98 -6.96
N GLU A 19 -17.49 9.31 -5.67
CA GLU A 19 -16.87 10.53 -5.13
C GLU A 19 -15.41 10.62 -5.54
N GLU A 20 -14.64 9.55 -5.34
CA GLU A 20 -13.22 9.53 -5.66
C GLU A 20 -12.97 9.59 -7.18
N SER A 21 -13.87 9.03 -7.99
CA SER A 21 -13.82 9.15 -9.46
C SER A 21 -14.05 10.58 -9.94
N VAL A 22 -15.03 11.27 -9.36
CA VAL A 22 -15.30 12.68 -9.64
C VAL A 22 -14.13 13.55 -9.14
N ARG A 23 -13.62 13.29 -7.95
CA ARG A 23 -12.52 14.04 -7.36
C ARG A 23 -11.21 13.92 -8.16
N ARG A 24 -10.84 12.72 -8.62
CA ARG A 24 -9.59 12.48 -9.36
C ARG A 24 -9.69 12.79 -10.85
N TYR A 25 -10.82 12.49 -11.48
CA TYR A 25 -10.97 12.50 -12.94
C TYR A 25 -12.11 13.39 -13.45
N GLY A 26 -12.83 14.09 -12.57
CA GLY A 26 -13.95 14.96 -12.94
C GLY A 26 -15.19 14.21 -13.44
N THR A 27 -15.21 12.87 -13.36
CA THR A 27 -16.31 12.06 -13.89
C THR A 27 -16.48 10.72 -13.18
N ALA A 28 -17.74 10.33 -12.93
CA ALA A 28 -18.09 8.99 -12.45
C ALA A 28 -17.80 7.90 -13.49
N ARG A 29 -17.57 8.24 -14.77
CA ARG A 29 -17.20 7.26 -15.80
C ARG A 29 -15.82 6.61 -15.54
N ALA A 30 -15.02 7.18 -14.64
CA ALA A 30 -13.72 6.67 -14.27
C ALA A 30 -13.75 5.59 -13.16
N ILE A 31 -14.92 5.16 -12.67
CA ILE A 31 -15.05 4.16 -11.58
C ILE A 31 -14.22 2.91 -11.85
N SER A 32 -14.29 2.35 -13.05
CA SER A 32 -13.52 1.13 -13.38
C SER A 32 -12.00 1.35 -13.27
N ARG A 33 -11.52 2.57 -13.58
CA ARG A 33 -10.10 2.93 -13.45
C ARG A 33 -9.72 3.05 -11.98
N VAL A 34 -10.48 3.84 -11.20
CA VAL A 34 -10.25 4.04 -9.76
C VAL A 34 -10.29 2.71 -9.01
N LEU A 35 -11.29 1.86 -9.27
CA LEU A 35 -11.39 0.53 -8.67
C LEU A 35 -10.16 -0.32 -8.95
N ASN A 36 -9.66 -0.33 -10.20
CA ASN A 36 -8.46 -1.08 -10.55
C ASN A 36 -7.19 -0.53 -9.89
N GLU A 37 -7.07 0.79 -9.75
CA GLU A 37 -5.93 1.44 -9.08
C GLU A 37 -5.91 1.09 -7.59
N LEU A 38 -7.04 1.26 -6.89
CA LEU A 38 -7.18 0.93 -5.48
C LEU A 38 -6.92 -0.56 -5.21
N LEU A 39 -7.47 -1.46 -6.05
CA LEU A 39 -7.20 -2.89 -5.94
C LEU A 39 -5.73 -3.22 -6.21
N ARG A 40 -5.08 -2.54 -7.15
CA ARG A 40 -3.65 -2.76 -7.44
C ARG A 40 -2.77 -2.33 -6.27
N GLU A 41 -3.07 -1.20 -5.64
CA GLU A 41 -2.36 -0.73 -4.44
C GLU A 41 -2.56 -1.69 -3.27
N ALA A 42 -3.80 -2.07 -2.98
CA ALA A 42 -4.13 -3.00 -1.89
C ALA A 42 -3.48 -4.39 -2.07
N LEU A 43 -3.48 -4.91 -3.30
CA LEU A 43 -2.90 -6.21 -3.61
C LEU A 43 -1.36 -6.18 -3.64
N ARG A 44 -0.74 -5.07 -4.05
CA ARG A 44 0.73 -4.92 -3.98
C ARG A 44 1.21 -4.92 -2.54
N ALA A 45 0.62 -4.08 -1.69
CA ALA A 45 0.99 -4.00 -0.29
C ALA A 45 0.88 -5.36 0.41
N ARG A 46 -0.21 -6.09 0.18
CA ARG A 46 -0.39 -7.42 0.77
C ARG A 46 0.58 -8.46 0.22
N LYS A 47 0.87 -8.43 -1.08
CA LYS A 47 1.80 -9.36 -1.72
C LYS A 47 3.23 -9.12 -1.26
N GLU A 48 3.70 -7.87 -1.28
CA GLU A 48 5.05 -7.48 -0.86
C GLU A 48 5.27 -7.81 0.62
N LEU A 49 4.26 -7.57 1.47
CA LEU A 49 4.36 -7.85 2.90
C LEU A 49 4.35 -9.36 3.20
N LEU A 50 3.56 -10.15 2.46
CA LEU A 50 3.60 -11.62 2.55
C LEU A 50 4.93 -12.18 2.03
N GLU A 51 5.43 -11.67 0.90
CA GLU A 51 6.75 -12.03 0.37
C GLU A 51 7.84 -11.69 1.37
N LEU A 52 7.77 -10.55 2.07
CA LEU A 52 8.72 -10.18 3.12
C LEU A 52 8.63 -11.10 4.35
N ILE A 53 7.42 -11.39 4.83
CA ILE A 53 7.20 -12.28 5.99
C ILE A 53 7.73 -13.69 5.73
N TYR A 54 7.52 -14.21 4.51
CA TYR A 54 7.97 -15.55 4.12
C TYR A 54 9.34 -15.57 3.45
N SER A 55 9.99 -14.41 3.28
CA SER A 55 11.36 -14.35 2.77
C SER A 55 12.30 -14.94 3.80
N GLU A 56 13.42 -15.47 3.32
CA GLU A 56 14.48 -15.95 4.19
C GLU A 56 14.95 -14.79 5.07
N LYS A 57 14.94 -14.97 6.39
CA LYS A 57 15.38 -13.93 7.32
C LYS A 57 16.86 -13.65 7.08
N LEU A 58 17.15 -12.55 6.37
CA LEU A 58 18.49 -12.24 5.88
C LEU A 58 19.48 -11.90 7.01
N VAL A 59 18.98 -11.36 8.14
CA VAL A 59 19.83 -10.91 9.25
C VAL A 59 19.19 -11.30 10.57
N TYR A 60 19.96 -11.94 11.43
CA TYR A 60 19.68 -12.05 12.84
C TYR A 60 20.39 -10.90 13.52
N ILE A 61 19.62 -9.98 14.11
CA ILE A 61 20.14 -8.86 14.89
C ILE A 61 19.85 -9.22 16.35
N ASP A 62 20.88 -9.20 17.19
CA ASP A 62 20.70 -9.28 18.63
C ASP A 62 20.40 -7.89 19.23
N GLU A 63 20.00 -7.87 20.50
CA GLU A 63 19.60 -6.62 21.16
C GLU A 63 20.75 -5.61 21.26
N GLU A 64 22.00 -6.09 21.31
CA GLU A 64 23.20 -5.27 21.44
C GLU A 64 23.52 -4.56 20.12
N GLU A 65 23.53 -5.28 18.99
CA GLU A 65 23.69 -4.71 17.64
C GLU A 65 22.60 -3.69 17.31
N PHE A 66 21.36 -3.95 17.72
CA PHE A 66 20.26 -3.02 17.51
C PHE A 66 20.46 -1.70 18.28
N GLU A 67 20.83 -1.80 19.55
CA GLU A 67 21.06 -0.63 20.40
C GLU A 67 22.29 0.19 19.95
N GLU A 68 23.32 -0.47 19.43
CA GLU A 68 24.49 0.20 18.85
C GLU A 68 24.11 0.97 17.58
N THR A 69 23.39 0.31 16.66
CA THR A 69 22.86 0.94 15.43
C THR A 69 21.95 2.13 15.75
N ARG A 70 21.09 2.00 16.77
CA ARG A 70 20.17 3.06 17.21
C ARG A 70 20.93 4.29 17.69
N ARG A 71 21.99 4.12 18.50
CA ARG A 71 22.81 5.23 18.99
C ARG A 71 23.51 5.95 17.84
N GLU A 72 24.13 5.19 16.94
CA GLU A 72 24.85 5.74 15.79
C GLU A 72 23.93 6.58 14.88
N LEU A 73 22.71 6.08 14.63
CA LEU A 73 21.68 6.82 13.90
C LEU A 73 21.24 8.10 14.64
N SER A 74 21.07 8.03 15.97
CA SER A 74 20.66 9.18 16.79
C SER A 74 21.70 10.30 16.74
N GLU A 75 22.98 9.97 16.82
CA GLU A 75 24.08 10.95 16.72
C GLU A 75 24.12 11.64 15.35
N ARG A 76 23.95 10.86 14.28
CA ARG A 76 23.90 11.37 12.91
C ARG A 76 22.72 12.29 12.65
N LEU A 77 21.57 12.02 13.27
CA LEU A 77 20.35 12.82 13.11
C LEU A 77 20.33 14.07 13.97
N THR A 78 21.09 14.10 15.07
CA THR A 78 21.18 15.26 15.98
C THR A 78 22.24 16.28 15.53
N THR A 79 23.23 15.86 14.74
CA THR A 79 24.32 16.72 14.24
C THR A 79 23.94 17.49 12.96
N ARG A 80 22.65 17.74 12.72
CA ARG A 80 22.16 18.45 11.53
C ARG A 80 21.46 19.76 11.88
#